data_AF-A0A2U3K501-F1
#
_entry.id   AF-A0A2U3K501-F1
#
_cell.length_a   1.000
_cell.length_b   1.000
_cell.length_c   1.000
_cell.angle_alpha   90.00
_cell.angle_beta   90.00
_cell.angle_gamma   90.00
#
_symmetry.space_group_name_H-M   'P 1'
#
loop_
_entity.id
_entity.type
_entity.pdbx_description
1 polymer ?
#
loop_
_entity_poly.entity_id
_entity_poly.type
_entity_poly.pdbx_seq_one_letter_code
_entity_poly.pdbx_strand_id
1 'polypeptide(L)'
;MTKDSSVRNKVLPTDLLSKSQAELEAVPDDELVTSYESMRDQKAPEDETYPNIRRLYGTPLEREKDRREVRARADACDAEMQEWYEKARNQPCTWWLKNHLVAKHALKSCLACGVCTAQCPAAQYYPEYNPRIIVDAVLSENEERLAELLKSDTLWYCGQCGSCKPKCSRENNLMGLISSLRFLAQLKGYHLHSVRGRQQYAMRHLCGGNLWNRACTLYFRNVDAANHPDFGPRYAKYHAEADTQMVRLGASPDRPGQFGGRKLPPQTLAEFRACVAWGGTLALWNQLERCAAEDAKKNGVSIDEYHDRVHREG
;
A
#
# COMPACT_ATOMS: atom_id res chain seq x y z
N MET A 1 -25.63 -30.69 41.12
CA MET A 1 -25.93 -30.52 39.67
C MET A 1 -26.41 -29.09 39.55
N THR A 2 -25.76 -28.14 38.90
CA THR A 2 -24.82 -28.15 37.76
C THR A 2 -23.88 -26.95 37.91
N LYS A 3 -22.57 -27.19 37.96
CA LYS A 3 -21.56 -26.18 37.65
C LYS A 3 -21.44 -26.19 36.13
N ASP A 4 -21.94 -25.18 35.45
CA ASP A 4 -21.59 -24.93 34.06
C ASP A 4 -20.90 -23.57 33.97
N SER A 5 -19.62 -23.57 34.35
CA SER A 5 -18.70 -22.49 34.06
C SER A 5 -17.89 -22.91 32.84
N SER A 6 -18.41 -22.59 31.65
CA SER A 6 -17.59 -22.65 30.44
C SER A 6 -16.54 -21.54 30.54
N VAL A 7 -15.38 -21.90 31.10
CA VAL A 7 -14.16 -21.11 30.98
C VAL A 7 -13.81 -21.12 29.50
N ARG A 8 -14.30 -20.13 28.74
CA ARG A 8 -13.65 -19.78 27.48
C ARG A 8 -12.21 -19.46 27.86
N ASN A 9 -11.25 -20.30 27.46
CA ASN A 9 -9.83 -19.97 27.54
C ASN A 9 -9.69 -18.59 26.91
N LYS A 10 -9.45 -17.56 27.74
CA LYS A 10 -9.14 -16.22 27.24
C LYS A 10 -7.82 -16.36 26.50
N VAL A 11 -7.87 -16.34 25.17
CA VAL A 11 -6.69 -16.20 24.32
C VAL A 11 -5.98 -14.93 24.78
N LEU A 12 -4.72 -15.03 25.19
CA LEU A 12 -3.96 -13.84 25.53
C LEU A 12 -3.70 -13.08 24.22
N PRO A 13 -3.78 -11.74 24.19
CA PRO A 13 -3.54 -10.98 22.96
C PRO A 13 -2.21 -11.35 22.26
N THR A 14 -1.18 -11.66 23.06
CA THR A 14 0.14 -12.10 22.56
C THR A 14 0.11 -13.44 21.82
N ASP A 15 -0.84 -14.32 22.13
CA ASP A 15 -0.98 -15.62 21.48
C ASP A 15 -1.44 -15.47 20.02
N LEU A 16 -2.01 -14.31 19.65
CA LEU A 16 -2.38 -14.02 18.27
C LEU A 16 -1.17 -13.79 17.36
N LEU A 17 -0.02 -13.40 17.91
CA LEU A 17 1.20 -13.15 17.12
C LEU A 17 1.81 -14.41 16.53
N SER A 18 1.53 -15.58 17.12
CA SER A 18 2.03 -16.88 16.66
C SER A 18 1.03 -17.64 15.79
N LYS A 19 -0.19 -17.14 15.64
CA LYS A 19 -1.23 -17.80 14.85
C LYS A 19 -0.95 -17.70 13.35
N SER A 20 -1.21 -18.78 12.65
CA SER A 20 -1.30 -18.82 11.20
C SER A 20 -2.51 -18.03 10.70
N GLN A 21 -2.51 -17.68 9.42
CA GLN A 21 -3.64 -17.00 8.77
C GLN A 21 -4.97 -17.74 8.96
N ALA A 22 -4.99 -19.07 8.79
CA ALA A 22 -6.20 -19.87 8.97
C ALA A 22 -6.73 -19.85 10.41
N GLU A 23 -5.83 -19.78 11.40
CA GLU A 23 -6.22 -19.65 12.80
C GLU A 23 -6.75 -18.25 13.13
N LEU A 24 -6.21 -17.22 12.49
CA LEU A 24 -6.68 -15.83 12.65
C LEU A 24 -8.07 -15.65 12.03
N GLU A 25 -8.36 -16.29 10.90
CA GLU A 25 -9.68 -16.28 10.24
C GLU A 25 -10.82 -16.75 11.14
N ALA A 26 -10.54 -17.67 12.08
CA ALA A 26 -11.52 -18.15 13.05
C ALA A 26 -11.76 -17.20 14.24
N VAL A 27 -10.91 -16.19 14.44
CA VAL A 27 -11.06 -15.21 15.52
C VAL A 27 -12.14 -14.20 15.16
N PRO A 28 -13.07 -13.84 16.07
CA PRO A 28 -14.04 -12.76 15.84
C PRO A 28 -13.39 -11.40 15.55
N ASP A 29 -14.03 -10.58 14.70
CA ASP A 29 -13.49 -9.28 14.27
C ASP A 29 -13.25 -8.32 15.45
N ASP A 30 -14.17 -8.25 16.41
CA ASP A 30 -14.08 -7.42 17.61
C ASP A 30 -12.94 -7.89 18.53
N GLU A 31 -12.79 -9.19 18.72
CA GLU A 31 -11.72 -9.79 19.51
C GLU A 31 -10.34 -9.53 18.90
N LEU A 32 -10.21 -9.70 17.58
CA LEU A 32 -8.95 -9.50 16.85
C LEU A 32 -8.49 -8.04 16.90
N VAL A 33 -9.40 -7.09 16.61
CA VAL A 33 -9.09 -5.65 16.63
C VAL A 33 -8.78 -5.17 18.05
N THR A 34 -9.59 -5.57 19.04
CA THR A 34 -9.38 -5.16 20.44
C THR A 34 -8.06 -5.70 20.99
N SER A 35 -7.73 -6.96 20.68
CA SER A 35 -6.46 -7.57 21.10
C SER A 35 -5.27 -6.88 20.46
N TYR A 36 -5.35 -6.54 19.18
CA TYR A 36 -4.30 -5.80 18.48
C TYR A 36 -4.08 -4.41 19.08
N GLU A 37 -5.13 -3.61 19.28
CA GLU A 37 -5.01 -2.25 19.82
C GLU A 37 -4.51 -2.28 21.29
N SER A 38 -4.97 -3.26 22.09
CA SER A 38 -4.47 -3.50 23.44
C SER A 38 -2.95 -3.76 23.45
N MET A 39 -2.46 -4.61 22.55
CA MET A 39 -1.01 -4.82 22.41
C MET A 39 -0.28 -3.57 21.96
N ARG A 40 -0.79 -2.87 20.93
CA ARG A 40 -0.20 -1.66 20.36
C ARG A 40 -0.04 -0.55 21.41
N ASP A 41 -1.00 -0.41 22.30
CA ASP A 41 -1.05 0.64 23.32
C ASP A 41 -0.49 0.21 24.69
N GLN A 42 0.00 -1.03 24.81
CA GLN A 42 0.70 -1.49 26.01
C GLN A 42 2.02 -0.72 26.18
N LYS A 43 2.06 0.17 27.18
CA LYS A 43 3.24 0.92 27.59
C LYS A 43 4.17 0.05 28.44
N ALA A 44 5.48 0.20 28.27
CA ALA A 44 6.46 -0.42 29.17
C ALA A 44 6.39 0.22 30.58
N PRO A 45 6.69 -0.53 31.65
CA PRO A 45 6.63 0.01 33.01
C PRO A 45 7.71 1.06 33.32
N GLU A 46 8.88 0.93 32.70
CA GLU A 46 10.11 1.63 33.10
C GLU A 46 10.50 2.78 32.15
N ASP A 47 9.99 2.76 30.92
CA ASP A 47 10.23 3.81 29.94
C ASP A 47 8.94 4.13 29.18
N GLU A 48 8.85 5.34 28.61
CA GLU A 48 7.64 5.74 27.87
C GLU A 48 7.50 5.07 26.50
N THR A 49 8.04 3.86 26.33
CA THR A 49 8.02 3.14 25.06
C THR A 49 6.82 2.21 24.96
N TYR A 50 6.51 1.85 23.72
CA TYR A 50 5.44 0.94 23.34
C TYR A 50 6.07 -0.29 22.66
N PRO A 51 6.58 -1.26 23.45
CA PRO A 51 7.48 -2.31 22.96
C PRO A 51 6.84 -3.30 21.99
N ASN A 52 5.51 -3.34 21.89
CA ASN A 52 4.80 -4.22 20.97
C ASN A 52 4.68 -3.65 19.55
N ILE A 53 4.87 -2.35 19.33
CA ILE A 53 4.77 -1.76 17.97
C ILE A 53 5.79 -2.40 17.02
N ARG A 54 7.01 -2.64 17.51
CA ARG A 54 8.07 -3.38 16.81
C ARG A 54 7.83 -4.88 16.64
N ARG A 55 6.81 -5.44 17.30
CA ARG A 55 6.42 -6.86 17.14
C ARG A 55 5.22 -7.04 16.22
N LEU A 56 4.37 -6.02 16.12
CA LEU A 56 3.14 -6.06 15.33
C LEU A 56 3.38 -5.80 13.84
N TYR A 57 4.38 -4.98 13.50
CA TYR A 57 4.56 -4.51 12.12
C TYR A 57 4.80 -5.67 11.14
N GLY A 58 4.08 -5.66 10.02
CA GLY A 58 4.27 -6.62 8.93
C GLY A 58 3.87 -8.07 9.27
N THR A 59 3.22 -8.31 10.42
CA THR A 59 2.78 -9.65 10.82
C THR A 59 1.50 -10.08 10.08
N PRO A 60 1.26 -11.40 9.94
CA PRO A 60 -0.05 -11.92 9.52
C PRO A 60 -1.21 -11.33 10.31
N LEU A 61 -1.04 -11.16 11.63
CA LEU A 61 -2.02 -10.53 12.52
C LEU A 61 -2.36 -9.10 12.09
N GLU A 62 -1.35 -8.26 11.85
CA GLU A 62 -1.58 -6.87 11.43
C GLU A 62 -2.27 -6.80 10.07
N ARG A 63 -1.86 -7.64 9.10
CA ARG A 63 -2.51 -7.73 7.79
C ARG A 63 -3.96 -8.16 7.89
N GLU A 64 -4.26 -9.21 8.66
CA GLU A 64 -5.61 -9.73 8.81
C GLU A 64 -6.53 -8.72 9.51
N LYS A 65 -6.02 -8.06 10.56
CA LYS A 65 -6.74 -6.95 11.21
C LYS A 65 -6.98 -5.81 10.24
N ASP A 66 -5.98 -5.42 9.46
CA ASP A 66 -6.11 -4.35 8.47
C ASP A 66 -7.19 -4.67 7.44
N ARG A 67 -7.23 -5.91 6.90
CA ARG A 67 -8.26 -6.33 5.94
C ARG A 67 -9.67 -6.12 6.50
N ARG A 68 -9.92 -6.58 7.72
CA ARG A 68 -11.24 -6.51 8.36
C ARG A 68 -11.64 -5.10 8.72
N GLU A 69 -10.74 -4.34 9.35
CA GLU A 69 -11.01 -2.96 9.75
C GLU A 69 -11.25 -2.07 8.52
N VAL A 70 -10.46 -2.24 7.46
CA VAL A 70 -10.61 -1.47 6.22
C VAL A 70 -11.91 -1.82 5.48
N ARG A 71 -12.26 -3.11 5.42
CA ARG A 71 -13.54 -3.56 4.85
C ARG A 71 -14.72 -2.94 5.61
N ALA A 72 -14.78 -3.14 6.93
CA ALA A 72 -15.86 -2.64 7.77
C ALA A 72 -15.99 -1.11 7.69
N ARG A 73 -14.87 -0.38 7.67
CA ARG A 73 -14.90 1.09 7.53
C ARG A 73 -15.32 1.56 6.16
N ALA A 74 -14.91 0.89 5.08
CA ALA A 74 -15.35 1.24 3.74
C ALA A 74 -16.85 1.01 3.57
N ASP A 75 -17.38 -0.10 4.10
CA ASP A 75 -18.81 -0.41 4.04
C ASP A 75 -19.66 0.60 4.82
N ALA A 76 -19.10 1.17 5.89
CA ALA A 76 -19.75 2.20 6.72
C ALA A 76 -19.51 3.64 6.25
N CYS A 77 -18.62 3.88 5.29
CA CYS A 77 -18.22 5.22 4.87
C CYS A 77 -19.04 5.69 3.67
N ASP A 78 -19.97 6.62 3.90
CA ASP A 78 -20.71 7.31 2.85
C ASP A 78 -19.88 8.48 2.27
N ALA A 79 -18.75 8.14 1.64
CA ALA A 79 -17.87 9.11 0.99
C ALA A 79 -18.20 9.22 -0.50
N GLU A 80 -18.45 10.44 -0.99
CA GLU A 80 -18.64 10.75 -2.42
C GLU A 80 -17.55 10.13 -3.30
N MET A 81 -16.30 10.15 -2.82
CA MET A 81 -15.16 9.57 -3.53
C MET A 81 -15.25 8.05 -3.69
N GLN A 82 -15.80 7.34 -2.70
CA GLN A 82 -15.97 5.89 -2.76
C GLN A 82 -17.02 5.52 -3.82
N GLU A 83 -18.18 6.18 -3.81
CA GLU A 83 -19.21 6.00 -4.84
C GLU A 83 -18.66 6.33 -6.24
N TRP A 84 -17.87 7.40 -6.35
CA TRP A 84 -17.25 7.78 -7.61
C TRP A 84 -16.31 6.68 -8.15
N TYR A 85 -15.46 6.09 -7.30
CA TYR A 85 -14.56 5.00 -7.71
C TYR A 85 -15.32 3.71 -8.04
N GLU A 86 -16.38 3.38 -7.32
CA GLU A 86 -17.25 2.23 -7.61
C GLU A 86 -17.93 2.38 -8.97
N LYS A 87 -18.48 3.56 -9.27
CA LYS A 87 -19.01 3.89 -10.59
C LYS A 87 -17.93 3.81 -11.66
N ALA A 88 -16.79 4.46 -11.43
CA ALA A 88 -15.69 4.55 -12.39
C ALA A 88 -15.11 3.18 -12.77
N ARG A 89 -15.09 2.22 -11.83
CA ARG A 89 -14.64 0.84 -12.07
C ARG A 89 -15.38 0.19 -13.26
N ASN A 90 -16.68 0.43 -13.34
CA ASN A 90 -17.58 -0.18 -14.33
C ASN A 90 -17.66 0.61 -15.66
N GLN A 91 -17.03 1.78 -15.73
CA GLN A 91 -16.99 2.59 -16.96
C GLN A 91 -15.85 2.14 -17.89
N PRO A 92 -15.92 2.42 -19.20
CA PRO A 92 -14.80 2.22 -20.11
C PRO A 92 -13.52 2.96 -19.68
N CYS A 93 -12.34 2.49 -20.07
CA CYS A 93 -11.06 3.16 -19.83
C CYS A 93 -11.05 4.57 -20.43
N THR A 94 -11.66 4.74 -21.60
CA THR A 94 -11.86 6.06 -22.24
C THR A 94 -12.69 7.02 -21.38
N TRP A 95 -13.66 6.52 -20.61
CA TRP A 95 -14.41 7.35 -19.65
C TRP A 95 -13.50 7.89 -18.55
N TRP A 96 -12.58 7.07 -18.04
CA TRP A 96 -11.61 7.51 -17.02
C TRP A 96 -10.76 8.66 -17.53
N LEU A 97 -10.29 8.59 -18.78
CA LEU A 97 -9.49 9.67 -19.39
C LEU A 97 -10.22 11.01 -19.39
N LYS A 98 -11.55 11.01 -19.53
CA LYS A 98 -12.39 12.22 -19.59
C LYS A 98 -12.83 12.73 -18.23
N ASN A 99 -12.92 11.85 -17.23
CA ASN A 99 -13.56 12.15 -15.95
C ASN A 99 -12.59 12.23 -14.76
N HIS A 100 -11.51 11.44 -14.76
CA HIS A 100 -10.55 11.47 -13.66
C HIS A 100 -9.77 12.79 -13.64
N LEU A 101 -9.74 13.46 -12.48
CA LEU A 101 -9.21 14.81 -12.31
C LEU A 101 -7.81 15.00 -12.92
N VAL A 102 -6.92 14.03 -12.71
CA VAL A 102 -5.55 14.11 -13.22
C VAL A 102 -5.48 13.75 -14.70
N ALA A 103 -6.12 12.65 -15.13
CA ALA A 103 -5.98 12.16 -16.50
C ALA A 103 -6.52 13.16 -17.53
N LYS A 104 -7.69 13.77 -17.27
CA LYS A 104 -8.32 14.71 -18.21
C LYS A 104 -7.49 15.95 -18.48
N HIS A 105 -6.60 16.31 -17.55
CA HIS A 105 -5.73 17.49 -17.65
C HIS A 105 -4.28 17.13 -17.91
N ALA A 106 -3.94 15.85 -18.01
CA ALA A 106 -2.55 15.42 -18.12
C ALA A 106 -1.96 15.67 -19.50
N LEU A 107 -2.76 15.62 -20.56
CA LEU A 107 -2.33 15.89 -21.93
C LEU A 107 -3.09 17.10 -22.48
N LYS A 108 -2.35 18.12 -22.89
CA LYS A 108 -2.90 19.30 -23.60
C LYS A 108 -2.83 19.10 -25.11
N SER A 109 -1.64 18.84 -25.61
CA SER A 109 -1.41 18.43 -27.01
C SER A 109 -0.02 17.81 -27.13
N CYS A 110 0.09 16.57 -27.59
CA CYS A 110 1.39 15.94 -27.82
C CYS A 110 1.85 16.16 -29.26
N LEU A 111 3.14 16.46 -29.47
CA LEU A 111 3.76 16.56 -30.80
C LEU A 111 4.55 15.29 -31.17
N ALA A 112 4.48 14.24 -30.35
CA ALA A 112 5.29 13.03 -30.47
C ALA A 112 6.83 13.25 -30.55
N CYS A 113 7.33 14.40 -30.06
CA CYS A 113 8.71 14.86 -30.26
C CYS A 113 9.81 14.03 -29.54
N GLY A 114 9.45 13.13 -28.62
CA GLY A 114 10.42 12.23 -27.98
C GLY A 114 11.22 12.79 -26.80
N VAL A 115 11.08 14.08 -26.45
CA VAL A 115 11.81 14.69 -25.31
C VAL A 115 11.57 13.94 -24.00
N CYS A 116 10.35 13.44 -23.78
CA CYS A 116 10.03 12.64 -22.60
C CYS A 116 10.77 11.30 -22.55
N THR A 117 11.06 10.68 -23.69
CA THR A 117 11.85 9.46 -23.79
C THR A 117 13.33 9.78 -23.56
N ALA A 118 13.85 10.81 -24.23
CA ALA A 118 15.27 11.18 -24.18
C ALA A 118 15.76 11.58 -22.78
N GLN A 119 14.89 12.18 -21.96
CA GLN A 119 15.22 12.60 -20.59
C GLN A 119 14.94 11.53 -19.53
N CYS A 120 14.39 10.36 -19.91
CA CYS A 120 13.90 9.38 -18.95
C CYS A 120 14.98 8.37 -18.54
N PRO A 121 15.36 8.29 -17.25
CA PRO A 121 16.30 7.28 -16.79
C PRO A 121 15.80 5.85 -17.01
N ALA A 122 14.49 5.64 -16.85
CA ALA A 122 13.89 4.32 -17.09
C ALA A 122 13.97 3.91 -18.57
N ALA A 123 13.80 4.84 -19.51
CA ALA A 123 13.92 4.52 -20.95
C ALA A 123 15.37 4.26 -21.37
N GLN A 124 16.34 4.80 -20.62
CA GLN A 124 17.75 4.50 -20.81
C GLN A 124 18.13 3.09 -20.32
N TYR A 125 17.48 2.63 -19.24
CA TYR A 125 17.80 1.34 -18.62
C TYR A 125 16.96 0.17 -19.18
N TYR A 126 15.69 0.41 -19.50
CA TYR A 126 14.76 -0.59 -20.04
C TYR A 126 14.52 -0.29 -21.54
N PRO A 127 15.17 -1.01 -22.48
CA PRO A 127 15.04 -0.75 -23.91
C PRO A 127 13.59 -0.82 -24.43
N GLU A 128 12.75 -1.60 -23.78
CA GLU A 128 11.33 -1.77 -24.06
C GLU A 128 10.45 -0.60 -23.56
N TYR A 129 10.96 0.22 -22.63
CA TYR A 129 10.19 1.31 -22.05
C TYR A 129 10.28 2.59 -22.88
N ASN A 130 9.17 2.95 -23.53
CA ASN A 130 9.02 4.21 -24.22
C ASN A 130 7.76 4.95 -23.75
N PRO A 131 7.89 6.07 -23.02
CA PRO A 131 6.71 6.80 -22.50
C PRO A 131 5.81 7.36 -23.61
N ARG A 132 6.28 7.46 -24.86
CA ARG A 132 5.41 7.85 -25.99
C ARG A 132 4.37 6.79 -26.34
N ILE A 133 4.63 5.51 -26.11
CA ILE A 133 3.66 4.44 -26.37
C ILE A 133 2.42 4.64 -25.48
N ILE A 134 2.63 5.07 -24.24
CA ILE A 134 1.56 5.40 -23.29
C ILE A 134 0.74 6.58 -23.81
N VAL A 135 1.41 7.64 -24.26
CA VAL A 135 0.74 8.84 -24.79
C VAL A 135 -0.05 8.51 -26.05
N ASP A 136 0.52 7.73 -26.95
CA ASP A 136 -0.11 7.32 -28.20
C ASP A 136 -1.35 6.43 -27.96
N ALA A 137 -1.27 5.49 -27.01
CA ALA A 137 -2.43 4.70 -26.60
C ALA A 137 -3.55 5.58 -26.03
N VAL A 138 -3.21 6.57 -25.20
CA VAL A 138 -4.19 7.51 -24.62
C VAL A 138 -4.84 8.39 -25.69
N LEU A 139 -4.05 8.96 -26.60
CA LEU A 139 -4.55 9.81 -27.68
C LEU A 139 -5.34 9.05 -28.74
N SER A 140 -5.11 7.74 -28.88
CA SER A 140 -5.91 6.92 -29.80
C SER A 140 -7.37 6.74 -29.36
N GLU A 141 -7.68 7.03 -28.08
CA GLU A 141 -8.99 6.76 -27.45
C GLU A 141 -9.55 5.35 -27.76
N ASN A 142 -8.65 4.39 -28.04
CA ASN A 142 -9.02 3.03 -28.36
C ASN A 142 -9.07 2.20 -27.07
N GLU A 143 -10.27 1.70 -26.75
CA GLU A 143 -10.54 0.98 -25.51
C GLU A 143 -9.70 -0.30 -25.36
N GLU A 144 -9.57 -1.10 -26.43
CA GLU A 144 -8.80 -2.34 -26.42
C GLU A 144 -7.31 -2.05 -26.18
N ARG A 145 -6.77 -1.05 -26.90
CA ARG A 145 -5.39 -0.63 -26.77
C ARG A 145 -5.07 -0.09 -25.37
N LEU A 146 -6.01 0.65 -24.78
CA LEU A 146 -5.90 1.11 -23.40
C LEU A 146 -5.91 -0.07 -22.41
N ALA A 147 -6.83 -1.02 -22.59
CA ALA A 147 -6.90 -2.20 -21.74
C ALA A 147 -5.60 -3.02 -21.79
N GLU A 148 -5.02 -3.23 -22.98
CA GLU A 148 -3.74 -3.93 -23.13
C GLU A 148 -2.58 -3.16 -22.48
N LEU A 149 -2.54 -1.83 -22.62
CA LEU A 149 -1.56 -1.01 -21.90
C LEU A 149 -1.68 -1.16 -20.38
N LEU A 150 -2.91 -1.12 -19.84
CA LEU A 150 -3.18 -1.24 -18.40
C LEU A 150 -2.81 -2.61 -17.81
N LYS A 151 -2.78 -3.65 -18.65
CA LYS A 151 -2.32 -5.01 -18.27
C LYS A 151 -0.80 -5.18 -18.35
N SER A 152 -0.09 -4.27 -19.03
CA SER A 152 1.34 -4.40 -19.28
C SER A 152 2.23 -3.90 -18.15
N ASP A 153 3.48 -4.37 -18.09
CA ASP A 153 4.52 -3.84 -17.20
C ASP A 153 4.96 -2.41 -17.55
N THR A 154 4.68 -1.95 -18.77
CA THR A 154 5.09 -0.63 -19.30
C THR A 154 4.75 0.51 -18.36
N LEU A 155 3.55 0.50 -17.76
CA LEU A 155 3.13 1.55 -16.83
C LEU A 155 4.02 1.60 -15.59
N TRP A 156 4.55 0.47 -15.15
CA TRP A 156 5.23 0.29 -13.87
C TRP A 156 6.72 0.63 -13.92
N TYR A 157 7.34 0.65 -15.10
CA TYR A 157 8.74 1.10 -15.26
C TYR A 157 8.96 2.60 -14.99
N CYS A 158 7.90 3.42 -15.06
CA CYS A 158 8.02 4.83 -14.72
C CYS A 158 8.41 5.05 -13.26
N GLY A 159 9.61 5.57 -12.98
CA GLY A 159 10.06 5.89 -11.63
C GLY A 159 9.40 7.10 -10.97
N GLN A 160 8.38 7.71 -11.59
CA GLN A 160 7.68 8.91 -11.07
C GLN A 160 8.61 10.09 -10.71
N CYS A 161 9.77 10.21 -11.36
CA CYS A 161 10.76 11.26 -11.06
C CYS A 161 10.36 12.67 -11.52
N GLY A 162 9.36 12.78 -12.40
CA GLY A 162 8.86 14.06 -12.92
C GLY A 162 9.76 14.77 -13.94
N SER A 163 10.95 14.25 -14.28
CA SER A 163 11.91 14.92 -15.18
C SER A 163 11.35 15.27 -16.57
N CYS A 164 10.36 14.51 -17.05
CA CYS A 164 9.70 14.76 -18.34
C CYS A 164 8.81 16.01 -18.37
N LYS A 165 8.22 16.39 -17.23
CA LYS A 165 7.22 17.48 -17.14
C LYS A 165 7.83 18.86 -17.47
N PRO A 166 8.91 19.33 -16.83
CA PRO A 166 9.46 20.66 -17.11
C PRO A 166 10.10 20.77 -18.50
N LYS A 167 10.35 19.65 -19.19
CA LYS A 167 10.96 19.62 -20.53
C LYS A 167 9.94 19.54 -21.66
N CYS A 168 8.67 19.27 -21.37
CA CYS A 168 7.65 19.20 -22.39
C CYS A 168 7.26 20.61 -22.85
N SER A 169 7.56 20.97 -24.10
CA SER A 169 7.17 22.26 -24.71
C SER A 169 5.66 22.47 -24.84
N ARG A 170 4.87 21.42 -24.58
CA ARG A 170 3.41 21.45 -24.59
C ARG A 170 2.79 21.31 -23.20
N GLU A 171 3.62 21.37 -22.16
CA GLU A 171 3.20 21.32 -20.76
C GLU A 171 2.39 20.06 -20.41
N ASN A 172 2.64 18.95 -21.11
CA ASN A 172 2.02 17.67 -20.80
C ASN A 172 2.61 17.11 -19.49
N ASN A 173 1.74 16.56 -18.64
CA ASN A 173 2.09 15.94 -17.37
C ASN A 173 2.04 14.41 -17.46
N LEU A 174 3.06 13.82 -18.08
CA LEU A 174 3.14 12.36 -18.24
C LEU A 174 3.26 11.61 -16.90
N MET A 175 3.94 12.20 -15.92
CA MET A 175 4.01 11.64 -14.55
C MET A 175 2.60 11.46 -13.97
N GLY A 176 1.79 12.52 -14.01
CA GLY A 176 0.39 12.48 -13.57
C GLY A 176 -0.47 11.52 -14.39
N LEU A 177 -0.31 11.50 -15.72
CA LEU A 177 -1.01 10.56 -16.59
C LEU A 177 -0.74 9.11 -16.18
N ILE A 178 0.53 8.74 -16.04
CA ILE A 178 0.93 7.37 -15.70
C ILE A 178 0.45 7.01 -14.29
N SER A 179 0.54 7.92 -13.32
CA SER A 179 0.00 7.70 -11.98
C SER A 179 -1.51 7.44 -12.02
N SER A 180 -2.24 8.20 -12.82
CA SER A 180 -3.68 8.03 -13.03
C SER A 180 -4.02 6.69 -13.71
N LEU A 181 -3.23 6.26 -14.71
CA LEU A 181 -3.43 4.99 -15.39
C LEU A 181 -3.10 3.79 -14.49
N ARG A 182 -2.07 3.88 -13.63
CA ARG A 182 -1.80 2.86 -12.60
C ARG A 182 -2.98 2.69 -11.66
N PHE A 183 -3.57 3.80 -11.21
CA PHE A 183 -4.78 3.76 -10.40
C PHE A 183 -5.91 3.04 -11.14
N LEU A 184 -6.15 3.38 -12.41
CA LEU A 184 -7.17 2.71 -13.22
C LEU A 184 -6.89 1.21 -13.37
N ALA A 185 -5.63 0.81 -13.62
CA ALA A 185 -5.24 -0.59 -13.71
C ALA A 185 -5.49 -1.35 -12.39
N GLN A 186 -5.27 -0.70 -11.25
CA GLN A 186 -5.60 -1.25 -9.94
C GLN A 186 -7.12 -1.36 -9.75
N LEU A 187 -7.85 -0.29 -10.05
CA LEU A 187 -9.31 -0.22 -9.90
C LEU A 187 -10.04 -1.27 -10.74
N LYS A 188 -9.55 -1.55 -11.96
CA LYS A 188 -10.10 -2.55 -12.88
C LYS A 188 -9.58 -3.97 -12.66
N GLY A 189 -8.59 -4.16 -11.79
CA GLY A 189 -7.94 -5.47 -11.60
C GLY A 189 -6.91 -5.84 -12.68
N TYR A 190 -6.66 -4.98 -13.67
CA TYR A 190 -5.71 -5.24 -14.76
C TYR A 190 -4.26 -5.31 -14.31
N HIS A 191 -3.92 -4.68 -13.18
CA HIS A 191 -2.60 -4.79 -12.55
C HIS A 191 -2.16 -6.25 -12.27
N LEU A 192 -3.10 -7.20 -12.15
CA LEU A 192 -2.79 -8.62 -11.95
C LEU A 192 -2.03 -9.26 -13.12
N HIS A 193 -2.14 -8.70 -14.33
CA HIS A 193 -1.42 -9.19 -15.52
C HIS A 193 0.05 -8.77 -15.55
N SER A 194 0.45 -7.83 -14.69
CA SER A 194 1.80 -7.29 -14.59
C SER A 194 2.47 -7.78 -13.30
N VAL A 195 3.72 -8.22 -13.39
CA VAL A 195 4.52 -8.62 -12.22
C VAL A 195 4.66 -7.42 -11.27
N ARG A 196 5.02 -6.26 -11.82
CA ARG A 196 5.17 -5.02 -11.03
C ARG A 196 3.83 -4.46 -10.52
N GLY A 197 2.74 -4.76 -11.23
CA GLY A 197 1.38 -4.44 -10.82
C GLY A 197 0.92 -5.28 -9.63
N ARG A 198 1.19 -6.59 -9.60
CA ARG A 198 0.88 -7.47 -8.46
C ARG A 198 1.68 -7.12 -7.21
N GLN A 199 2.93 -6.68 -7.37
CA GLN A 199 3.75 -6.16 -6.27
C GLN A 199 3.09 -5.01 -5.48
N GLN A 200 2.10 -4.31 -6.06
CA GLN A 200 1.33 -3.30 -5.34
C GLN A 200 0.53 -3.88 -4.16
N TYR A 201 0.19 -5.18 -4.19
CA TYR A 201 -0.44 -5.86 -3.07
C TYR A 201 0.49 -5.92 -1.85
N ALA A 202 1.75 -6.36 -2.06
CA ALA A 202 2.77 -6.34 -1.01
C ALA A 202 3.04 -4.90 -0.53
N MET A 203 3.11 -3.94 -1.46
CA MET A 203 3.33 -2.53 -1.12
C MET A 203 2.18 -1.93 -0.30
N ARG A 204 0.92 -2.33 -0.56
CA ARG A 204 -0.23 -1.97 0.28
C ARG A 204 -0.02 -2.43 1.71
N HIS A 205 0.41 -3.68 1.92
CA HIS A 205 0.58 -4.22 3.28
C HIS A 205 1.81 -3.68 3.99
N LEU A 206 2.85 -3.30 3.23
CA LEU A 206 4.03 -2.64 3.77
C LEU A 206 3.75 -1.15 4.08
N CYS A 207 3.68 -0.32 3.03
CA CYS A 207 3.57 1.12 3.15
C CYS A 207 2.17 1.57 3.57
N GLY A 208 1.12 0.94 3.04
CA GLY A 208 -0.27 1.21 3.43
C GLY A 208 -0.58 0.73 4.85
N GLY A 209 -0.08 -0.45 5.24
CA GLY A 209 -0.19 -0.97 6.60
C GLY A 209 0.51 -0.07 7.62
N ASN A 210 1.71 0.41 7.32
CA ASN A 210 2.39 1.41 8.16
C ASN A 210 1.60 2.71 8.27
N LEU A 211 1.09 3.22 7.13
CA LEU A 211 0.27 4.43 7.11
C LEU A 211 -0.98 4.25 7.99
N TRP A 212 -1.63 3.09 7.88
CA TRP A 212 -2.84 2.76 8.62
C TRP A 212 -2.60 2.62 10.13
N ASN A 213 -1.50 1.99 10.54
CA ASN A 213 -1.26 1.62 11.94
C ASN A 213 -0.39 2.62 12.70
N ARG A 214 0.36 3.46 11.98
CA ARG A 214 1.41 4.34 12.52
C ARG A 214 1.43 5.74 11.91
N ALA A 215 0.49 6.08 11.01
CA ALA A 215 0.45 7.33 10.24
C ALA A 215 1.81 7.72 9.62
N CYS A 216 2.56 6.71 9.19
CA CYS A 216 3.88 6.86 8.58
C CYS A 216 4.00 5.84 7.46
N THR A 217 4.38 6.24 6.26
CA THR A 217 4.51 5.30 5.13
C THR A 217 5.79 4.48 5.22
N LEU A 218 6.89 5.13 5.62
CA LEU A 218 8.22 4.54 5.73
C LEU A 218 8.56 4.34 7.21
N TYR A 219 8.19 3.20 7.74
CA TYR A 219 8.50 2.88 9.14
C TYR A 219 9.93 2.33 9.25
N PHE A 220 10.70 2.93 10.15
CA PHE A 220 12.16 2.77 10.24
C PHE A 220 12.63 1.35 10.57
N ARG A 221 11.71 0.46 10.96
CA ARG A 221 11.98 -0.96 11.24
C ARG A 221 11.66 -1.90 10.07
N ASN A 222 11.10 -1.41 8.96
CA ASN A 222 10.80 -2.28 7.81
C ASN A 222 12.03 -2.78 7.07
N VAL A 223 13.14 -2.04 7.16
CA VAL A 223 14.41 -2.41 6.54
C VAL A 223 15.30 -2.96 7.63
N ASP A 224 15.76 -4.19 7.43
CA ASP A 224 16.74 -4.84 8.29
C ASP A 224 17.98 -5.25 7.50
N ALA A 225 19.09 -5.39 8.21
CA ALA A 225 20.37 -5.70 7.61
C ALA A 225 20.50 -7.13 7.07
N ALA A 226 19.68 -8.09 7.55
CA ALA A 226 19.74 -9.47 7.08
C ALA A 226 19.14 -9.61 5.68
N ASN A 227 18.05 -8.88 5.41
CA ASN A 227 17.39 -8.85 4.11
C ASN A 227 18.01 -7.85 3.12
N HIS A 228 18.91 -6.96 3.58
CA HIS A 228 19.57 -5.93 2.75
C HIS A 228 21.10 -5.94 2.92
N PRO A 229 21.79 -7.03 2.55
CA PRO A 229 23.24 -7.17 2.73
C PRO A 229 24.05 -6.16 1.88
N ASP A 230 23.47 -5.65 0.80
CA ASP A 230 24.06 -4.66 -0.11
C ASP A 230 24.30 -3.30 0.57
N PHE A 231 23.60 -3.00 1.66
CA PHE A 231 23.83 -1.78 2.45
C PHE A 231 25.11 -1.84 3.29
N GLY A 232 25.69 -3.04 3.42
CA GLY A 232 27.00 -3.26 3.99
C GLY A 232 27.07 -3.18 5.53
N PRO A 233 28.27 -3.44 6.09
CA PRO A 233 28.46 -3.62 7.54
C PRO A 233 28.20 -2.35 8.36
N ARG A 234 28.33 -1.17 7.75
CA ARG A 234 28.01 0.10 8.42
C ARG A 234 26.51 0.21 8.72
N TYR A 235 25.68 -0.22 7.77
CA TYR A 235 24.23 -0.25 7.97
C TYR A 235 23.85 -1.30 9.01
N ALA A 236 24.46 -2.49 8.98
CA ALA A 236 24.23 -3.53 9.99
C ALA A 236 24.52 -3.01 11.42
N LYS A 237 25.62 -2.27 11.61
CA LYS A 237 25.93 -1.62 12.89
C LYS A 237 24.89 -0.57 13.27
N TYR A 238 24.53 0.33 12.35
CA TYR A 238 23.49 1.33 12.58
C TYR A 238 22.16 0.68 13.00
N HIS A 239 21.73 -0.38 12.30
CA HIS A 239 20.49 -1.10 12.57
C HIS A 239 20.50 -1.75 13.96
N ALA A 240 21.61 -2.37 14.37
CA ALA A 240 21.74 -2.97 15.71
C ALA A 240 21.63 -1.94 16.85
N GLU A 241 21.94 -0.68 16.58
CA GLU A 241 21.91 0.43 17.54
C GLU A 241 20.79 1.45 17.20
N ALA A 242 19.83 1.10 16.34
CA ALA A 242 18.94 2.05 15.68
C ALA A 242 18.19 2.97 16.66
N ASP A 243 17.63 2.41 17.73
CA ASP A 243 16.88 3.18 18.73
C ASP A 243 17.77 4.22 19.43
N THR A 244 18.98 3.83 19.83
CA THR A 244 19.96 4.73 20.46
C THR A 244 20.40 5.83 19.50
N GLN A 245 20.69 5.49 18.24
CA GLN A 245 21.09 6.47 17.23
C GLN A 245 19.94 7.45 16.93
N MET A 246 18.71 6.95 16.82
CA MET A 246 17.52 7.78 16.63
C MET A 246 17.30 8.74 17.79
N VAL A 247 17.37 8.26 19.04
CA VAL A 247 17.26 9.13 20.23
C VAL A 247 18.37 10.18 20.26
N ARG A 248 19.61 9.81 19.92
CA ARG A 248 20.74 10.74 19.84
C ARG A 248 20.51 11.86 18.82
N LEU A 249 19.79 11.56 17.73
CA LEU A 249 19.40 12.52 16.69
C LEU A 249 18.10 13.28 17.02
N GLY A 250 17.53 13.10 18.21
CA GLY A 250 16.32 13.76 18.67
C GLY A 250 15.01 13.10 18.24
N ALA A 251 15.06 11.90 17.65
CA ALA A 251 13.88 11.13 17.25
C ALA A 251 13.26 10.37 18.45
N SER A 252 12.06 9.82 18.25
CA SER A 252 11.23 9.24 19.31
C SER A 252 10.80 7.81 18.94
N PRO A 253 11.71 6.85 18.78
CA PRO A 253 11.35 5.50 18.31
C PRO A 253 10.38 4.82 19.28
N ASP A 254 9.18 4.51 18.78
CA ASP A 254 8.08 3.83 19.47
C ASP A 254 7.69 4.44 20.83
N ARG A 255 7.80 5.75 20.96
CA ARG A 255 7.42 6.52 22.16
C ARG A 255 6.71 7.82 21.79
N PRO A 256 6.01 8.49 22.72
CA PRO A 256 5.46 9.81 22.46
C PRO A 256 6.58 10.80 22.14
N GLY A 257 6.30 11.78 21.28
CA GLY A 257 7.30 12.79 20.90
C GLY A 257 6.91 13.53 19.63
N GLN A 258 7.77 14.45 19.19
CA GLN A 258 7.51 15.30 18.02
C GLN A 258 8.19 14.79 16.74
N PHE A 259 9.34 14.14 16.86
CA PHE A 259 10.18 13.75 15.73
C PHE A 259 9.94 12.30 15.25
N GLY A 260 10.76 11.82 14.31
CA GLY A 260 10.58 10.54 13.62
C GLY A 260 10.47 9.33 14.54
N GLY A 261 9.75 8.31 14.08
CA GLY A 261 9.53 7.06 14.84
C GLY A 261 8.53 7.15 15.98
N ARG A 262 7.94 8.32 16.24
CA ARG A 262 6.98 8.54 17.33
C ARG A 262 5.76 7.62 17.27
N LYS A 263 5.27 7.24 18.44
CA LYS A 263 3.96 6.62 18.62
C LYS A 263 2.87 7.69 18.62
N LEU A 264 1.91 7.56 17.69
CA LEU A 264 0.70 8.38 17.71
C LEU A 264 -0.30 7.92 18.78
N PRO A 265 -0.95 8.87 19.50
CA PRO A 265 -2.10 8.57 20.35
C PRO A 265 -3.22 7.89 19.56
N PRO A 266 -4.03 7.03 20.19
CA PRO A 266 -5.16 6.37 19.54
C PRO A 266 -6.15 7.36 18.89
N GLN A 267 -6.44 8.48 19.57
CA GLN A 267 -7.32 9.52 19.07
C GLN A 267 -6.81 10.13 17.76
N THR A 268 -5.55 10.57 17.71
CA THR A 268 -4.96 11.15 16.49
C THR A 268 -4.91 10.14 15.35
N LEU A 269 -4.63 8.86 15.65
CA LEU A 269 -4.64 7.83 14.63
C LEU A 269 -6.06 7.57 14.10
N ALA A 270 -7.08 7.62 14.97
CA ALA A 270 -8.48 7.49 14.56
C ALA A 270 -8.92 8.63 13.63
N GLU A 271 -8.56 9.88 13.96
CA GLU A 271 -8.80 11.05 13.11
C GLU A 271 -8.10 10.90 11.75
N PHE A 272 -6.83 10.49 11.74
CA PHE A 272 -6.08 10.22 10.51
C PHE A 272 -6.76 9.16 9.64
N ARG A 273 -7.15 8.02 10.24
CA ARG A 273 -7.85 6.93 9.54
C ARG A 273 -9.21 7.40 8.98
N ALA A 274 -9.90 8.32 9.66
CA ALA A 274 -11.14 8.92 9.15
C ALA A 274 -10.90 9.78 7.90
N CYS A 275 -9.83 10.58 7.87
CA CYS A 275 -9.43 11.33 6.67
C CYS A 275 -9.09 10.40 5.49
N VAL A 276 -8.36 9.31 5.75
CA VAL A 276 -8.02 8.31 4.71
C VAL A 276 -9.28 7.65 4.14
N ALA A 277 -10.25 7.32 5.00
CA ALA A 277 -11.54 6.78 4.59
C ALA A 277 -12.31 7.77 3.71
N TRP A 278 -12.45 9.01 4.16
CA TRP A 278 -13.16 10.06 3.43
C TRP A 278 -12.56 10.35 2.05
N GLY A 279 -11.23 10.26 1.91
CA GLY A 279 -10.53 10.43 0.63
C GLY A 279 -10.74 9.29 -0.39
N GLY A 280 -11.52 8.25 -0.06
CA GLY A 280 -11.79 7.11 -0.94
C GLY A 280 -10.63 6.12 -1.08
N THR A 281 -9.60 6.20 -0.24
CA THR A 281 -8.43 5.30 -0.29
C THR A 281 -8.84 3.85 -0.05
N LEU A 282 -9.81 3.62 0.84
CA LEU A 282 -10.26 2.28 1.21
C LEU A 282 -10.94 1.55 0.04
N ALA A 283 -11.56 2.28 -0.89
CA ALA A 283 -12.13 1.69 -2.10
C ALA A 283 -11.07 1.00 -2.97
N LEU A 284 -9.89 1.63 -3.08
CA LEU A 284 -8.76 1.06 -3.82
C LEU A 284 -8.12 -0.09 -3.04
N TRP A 285 -7.93 0.05 -1.72
CA TRP A 285 -7.35 -1.01 -0.90
C TRP A 285 -8.22 -2.26 -0.88
N ASN A 286 -9.53 -2.14 -0.71
CA ASN A 286 -10.46 -3.26 -0.81
C ASN A 286 -10.45 -3.89 -2.20
N GLN A 287 -10.28 -3.09 -3.26
CA GLN A 287 -10.12 -3.63 -4.60
C GLN A 287 -8.86 -4.48 -4.74
N LEU A 288 -7.72 -4.02 -4.19
CA LEU A 288 -6.48 -4.80 -4.17
C LEU A 288 -6.64 -6.09 -3.36
N GLU A 289 -7.29 -6.06 -2.20
CA GLU A 289 -7.59 -7.28 -1.41
C GLU A 289 -8.45 -8.26 -2.20
N ARG A 290 -9.53 -7.79 -2.84
CA ARG A 290 -10.42 -8.63 -3.65
C ARG A 290 -9.67 -9.28 -4.81
N CYS A 291 -8.91 -8.49 -5.57
CA CYS A 291 -8.11 -8.99 -6.68
C CYS A 291 -7.07 -10.02 -6.22
N ALA A 292 -6.35 -9.75 -5.13
CA ALA A 292 -5.36 -10.66 -4.58
C ALA A 292 -5.99 -11.95 -4.06
N ALA A 293 -7.14 -11.89 -3.36
CA ALA A 293 -7.84 -13.07 -2.86
C ALA A 293 -8.35 -13.97 -4.00
N GLU A 294 -8.91 -13.38 -5.06
CA GLU A 294 -9.34 -14.11 -6.25
C GLU A 294 -8.16 -14.79 -6.96
N ASP A 295 -7.04 -14.08 -7.10
CA ASP A 295 -5.84 -14.61 -7.75
C ASP A 295 -5.15 -15.68 -6.89
N ALA A 296 -5.06 -15.50 -5.57
CA ALA A 296 -4.58 -16.51 -4.63
C ALA A 296 -5.39 -17.80 -4.73
N LYS A 297 -6.72 -17.69 -4.74
CA LYS A 297 -7.64 -18.82 -4.91
C LYS A 297 -7.44 -19.54 -6.24
N LYS A 298 -7.28 -18.82 -7.35
CA LYS A 298 -6.99 -19.40 -8.67
C LYS A 298 -5.67 -20.18 -8.71
N ASN A 299 -4.69 -19.71 -7.95
CA ASN A 299 -3.37 -20.33 -7.83
C ASN A 299 -3.27 -21.41 -6.74
N GLY A 300 -4.35 -21.65 -5.97
CA GLY A 300 -4.36 -22.65 -4.90
C GLY A 300 -3.42 -22.34 -3.73
N VAL A 301 -3.13 -21.06 -3.47
CA VAL A 301 -2.28 -20.60 -2.36
C VAL A 301 -3.10 -19.79 -1.37
N SER A 302 -2.67 -19.76 -0.10
CA SER A 302 -3.23 -18.86 0.91
C SER A 302 -2.91 -17.40 0.57
N ILE A 303 -3.65 -16.46 1.17
CA ILE A 303 -3.44 -15.03 0.94
C ILE A 303 -2.07 -14.53 1.44
N ASP A 304 -1.52 -15.18 2.46
CA ASP A 304 -0.21 -14.84 3.01
C ASP A 304 0.94 -15.43 2.17
N GLU A 305 0.79 -16.68 1.67
CA GLU A 305 1.70 -17.21 0.65
C GLU A 305 1.66 -16.36 -0.63
N TYR A 306 0.48 -15.87 -1.01
CA TYR A 306 0.32 -14.95 -2.13
C TYR A 306 1.08 -13.65 -1.89
N HIS A 307 0.92 -13.03 -0.71
CA HIS A 307 1.65 -11.82 -0.30
C HIS A 307 3.17 -12.01 -0.44
N ASP A 308 3.70 -13.09 0.11
CA ASP A 308 5.14 -13.36 0.10
C ASP A 308 5.67 -13.65 -1.31
N ARG A 309 4.87 -14.36 -2.12
CA ARG A 309 5.17 -14.62 -3.54
C ARG A 309 5.23 -13.33 -4.33
N VAL A 310 4.18 -12.51 -4.29
CA VAL A 310 4.14 -11.27 -5.10
C VAL A 310 5.15 -10.24 -4.62
N HIS A 311 5.59 -10.29 -3.36
CA HIS A 311 6.66 -9.43 -2.88
C HIS A 311 8.02 -9.73 -3.54
N ARG A 312 8.27 -10.99 -3.92
CA ARG A 312 9.58 -11.49 -4.37
C ARG A 312 9.64 -11.86 -5.85
N GLU A 313 8.52 -11.82 -6.57
CA GLU A 313 8.49 -12.18 -7.99
C GLU A 313 9.13 -11.11 -8.89
N GLY A 314 9.80 -11.57 -9.97
CA GLY A 314 10.44 -10.73 -10.99
C GLY A 314 11.85 -10.30 -10.62
#